data_AF-A0A7V1JDX1-F1
#
_entry.id   AF-A0A7V1JDX1-F1
#
_cell.length_a   1.000
_cell.length_b   1.000
_cell.length_c   1.000
_cell.angle_alpha   90.00
_cell.angle_beta   90.00
_cell.angle_gamma   90.00
#
_symmetry.space_group_name_H-M   'P 1'
#
loop_
_entity.id
_entity.type
_entity.pdbx_description
1 polymer ?
#
loop_
_entity_poly.entity_id
_entity_poly.type
_entity_poly.pdbx_seq_one_letter_code
_entity_poly.pdbx_strand_id
1 'polypeptide(L)'
;MLYFLSISDNNILEKLVVKLLNMSKQEYLQVLEKYRTYYKTTAGFDIYFLKSDTIPKAKEHEFTSNYISDTLNYILFLTNGEFAFDEKPLPDVINFAQPMNLSPILMGCKKRRDELAVMAKIIPSKNYVPIIVTNRSGNLRPLSLTPAIWNVLSLVNGKENINQILALSVENDFFVFKTLYNLLQSGYIKLEPPRNETAKVYDIVSSIKKILREQLGSKADKVPVDFNGLNKGDKQSLIKVTQDIERYVYMFIDDKKAAKIDYLLKQLLMSI
;
A
#
# COMPACT_ATOMS: atom_id res chain seq x y z
N MET A 1 -12.82 9.16 14.51
CA MET A 1 -13.56 8.83 13.27
C MET A 1 -12.74 9.24 12.03
N LEU A 2 -11.46 8.87 11.94
CA LEU A 2 -10.55 9.25 10.83
C LEU A 2 -9.63 8.09 10.37
N TYR A 3 -9.93 6.84 10.78
CA TYR A 3 -9.06 5.68 10.60
C TYR A 3 -8.74 5.33 9.14
N PHE A 4 -9.56 5.77 8.17
CA PHE A 4 -9.36 5.51 6.74
C PHE A 4 -8.45 6.54 6.03
N LEU A 5 -8.08 7.63 6.71
CA LEU A 5 -7.18 8.66 6.18
C LEU A 5 -5.69 8.28 6.27
N SER A 6 -5.37 7.16 6.93
CA SER A 6 -4.04 6.57 6.88
C SER A 6 -3.71 6.26 5.42
N ILE A 7 -2.76 7.01 4.87
CA ILE A 7 -2.03 6.65 3.66
C ILE A 7 -1.36 5.28 3.92
N SER A 8 -1.39 4.38 2.93
CA SER A 8 -1.21 2.93 3.12
C SER A 8 0.23 2.49 3.46
N ASP A 9 0.36 1.22 3.87
CA ASP A 9 1.58 0.53 4.29
C ASP A 9 2.78 0.79 3.35
N ASN A 10 3.91 1.14 3.97
CA ASN A 10 4.98 1.98 3.46
C ASN A 10 5.72 1.46 2.20
N ASN A 11 5.24 1.82 1.00
CA ASN A 11 5.90 1.59 -0.30
C ASN A 11 6.58 2.84 -0.88
N ILE A 12 6.87 3.84 -0.04
CA ILE A 12 7.42 5.15 -0.47
C ILE A 12 8.71 4.95 -1.28
N LEU A 13 9.63 4.14 -0.76
CA LEU A 13 10.90 3.86 -1.42
C LEU A 13 10.69 3.17 -2.77
N GLU A 14 9.84 2.14 -2.84
CA GLU A 14 9.50 1.45 -4.09
C GLU A 14 8.99 2.44 -5.16
N LYS A 15 8.01 3.28 -4.79
CA LYS A 15 7.41 4.25 -5.72
C LYS A 15 8.42 5.27 -6.23
N LEU A 16 9.27 5.80 -5.34
CA LEU A 16 10.32 6.75 -5.72
C LEU A 16 11.39 6.12 -6.60
N VAL A 17 11.78 4.87 -6.33
CA VAL A 17 12.72 4.12 -7.15
C VAL A 17 12.18 3.94 -8.57
N VAL A 18 10.91 3.53 -8.70
CA VAL A 18 10.27 3.38 -10.02
C VAL A 18 10.15 4.72 -10.74
N LYS A 19 9.75 5.76 -10.03
CA LYS A 19 9.47 7.08 -10.62
C LYS A 19 10.73 7.86 -11.00
N LEU A 20 11.74 7.88 -10.14
CA LEU A 20 12.92 8.73 -10.29
C LEU A 20 14.12 7.99 -10.86
N LEU A 21 14.25 6.68 -10.62
CA LEU A 21 15.41 5.91 -11.08
C LEU A 21 15.13 5.08 -12.33
N ASN A 22 13.89 5.08 -12.84
CA ASN A 22 13.44 4.23 -13.95
C ASN A 22 13.69 2.72 -13.70
N MET A 23 13.83 2.34 -12.44
CA MET A 23 14.01 0.95 -12.04
C MET A 23 12.64 0.27 -11.98
N SER A 24 12.50 -0.88 -12.61
CA SER A 24 11.26 -1.65 -12.54
C SER A 24 10.99 -2.16 -11.11
N LYS A 25 9.71 -2.41 -10.81
CA LYS A 25 9.32 -3.04 -9.55
C LYS A 25 10.01 -4.39 -9.32
N GLN A 26 10.28 -5.16 -10.38
CA GLN A 26 10.96 -6.45 -10.26
C GLN A 26 12.43 -6.28 -9.84
N GLU A 27 13.14 -5.31 -10.42
CA GLU A 27 14.52 -4.99 -10.04
C GLU A 27 14.59 -4.52 -8.58
N TYR A 28 13.67 -3.66 -8.15
CA TYR A 28 13.58 -3.23 -6.75
C TYR A 28 13.40 -4.42 -5.79
N LEU A 29 12.48 -5.34 -6.13
CA LEU A 29 12.24 -6.54 -5.33
C LEU A 29 13.48 -7.45 -5.27
N GLN A 30 14.25 -7.57 -6.36
CA GLN A 30 15.50 -8.34 -6.34
C GLN A 30 16.53 -7.74 -5.38
N VAL A 31 16.66 -6.41 -5.35
CA VAL A 31 17.55 -5.71 -4.41
C VAL A 31 17.10 -5.95 -2.96
N LEU A 32 15.79 -5.90 -2.71
CA LEU A 32 15.20 -6.19 -1.40
C LEU A 32 15.44 -7.65 -0.96
N GLU A 33 15.25 -8.62 -1.86
CA GLU A 33 15.47 -10.04 -1.55
C GLU A 33 16.96 -10.35 -1.29
N LYS A 34 17.86 -9.69 -2.01
CA LYS A 34 19.31 -9.77 -1.74
C LYS A 34 19.63 -9.26 -0.32
N TYR A 35 19.03 -8.14 0.07
CA TYR A 35 19.18 -7.59 1.42
C TYR A 35 18.63 -8.55 2.49
N ARG A 36 17.40 -9.05 2.29
CA ARG A 36 16.75 -10.01 3.20
C ARG A 36 17.57 -11.28 3.40
N THR A 37 18.18 -11.79 2.33
CA THR A 37 19.04 -12.98 2.39
C THR A 37 20.22 -12.76 3.33
N TYR A 38 20.79 -11.56 3.34
CA TYR A 38 21.96 -11.23 4.17
C TYR A 38 21.59 -10.87 5.61
N TYR A 39 20.59 -10.01 5.81
CA TYR A 39 20.26 -9.44 7.11
C TYR A 39 19.07 -10.11 7.82
N LYS A 40 18.35 -11.01 7.14
CA LYS A 40 17.14 -11.70 7.65
C LYS A 40 16.05 -10.74 8.18
N THR A 41 16.03 -9.51 7.70
CA THR A 41 15.09 -8.45 8.09
C THR A 41 14.84 -7.50 6.92
N THR A 42 13.80 -6.67 7.03
CA THR A 42 13.57 -5.51 6.17
C THR A 42 13.92 -4.19 6.86
N ALA A 43 14.15 -4.20 8.17
CA ALA A 43 14.46 -2.99 8.92
C ALA A 43 15.81 -2.42 8.47
N GLY A 44 15.85 -1.13 8.13
CA GLY A 44 17.05 -0.46 7.64
C GLY A 44 17.39 -0.74 6.17
N PHE A 45 16.48 -1.38 5.40
CA PHE A 45 16.65 -1.56 3.97
C PHE A 45 16.75 -0.22 3.22
N ASP A 46 15.99 0.79 3.65
CA ASP A 46 16.05 2.14 3.12
C ASP A 46 17.43 2.79 3.29
N ILE A 47 18.02 2.68 4.48
CA ILE A 47 19.39 3.13 4.76
C ILE A 47 20.39 2.38 3.87
N TYR A 48 20.24 1.07 3.73
CA TYR A 48 21.07 0.26 2.84
C TYR A 48 20.94 0.70 1.38
N PHE A 49 19.72 0.94 0.91
CA PHE A 49 19.45 1.35 -0.46
C PHE A 49 20.06 2.73 -0.74
N LEU A 50 19.89 3.69 0.17
CA LEU A 50 20.46 5.03 0.07
C LEU A 50 22.00 5.03 0.04
N LYS A 51 22.64 4.07 0.71
CA LYS A 51 24.10 3.88 0.67
C LYS A 51 24.61 3.17 -0.58
N SER A 52 23.74 2.46 -1.27
CA SER A 52 24.16 1.67 -2.43
C SER A 52 24.45 2.60 -3.62
N ASP A 53 25.34 2.18 -4.52
CA ASP A 53 25.61 2.90 -5.78
C ASP A 53 24.44 2.84 -6.79
N THR A 54 23.24 2.45 -6.34
CA THR A 54 22.04 2.31 -7.15
C THR A 54 21.46 3.67 -7.53
N ILE A 55 21.65 4.71 -6.70
CA ILE A 55 21.14 6.05 -6.95
C ILE A 55 22.22 6.84 -7.72
N PRO A 56 21.97 7.28 -8.96
CA PRO A 56 22.94 8.10 -9.69
C PRO A 56 23.21 9.40 -8.94
N LYS A 57 24.49 9.81 -8.83
CA LYS A 57 24.91 11.05 -8.13
C LYS A 57 24.12 12.29 -8.55
N ALA A 58 23.77 12.39 -9.84
CA ALA A 58 22.98 13.51 -10.36
C ALA A 58 21.54 13.58 -9.80
N LYS A 59 21.00 12.48 -9.28
CA LYS A 59 19.64 12.37 -8.72
C LYS A 59 19.61 12.22 -7.20
N GLU A 60 20.76 12.11 -6.55
CA GLU A 60 20.87 11.79 -5.12
C GLU A 60 20.15 12.80 -4.22
N HIS A 61 20.37 14.10 -4.46
CA HIS A 61 19.71 15.16 -3.70
C HIS A 61 18.18 15.18 -3.92
N GLU A 62 17.74 15.08 -5.17
CA GLU A 62 16.31 15.04 -5.50
C GLU A 62 15.63 13.82 -4.88
N PHE A 63 16.22 12.64 -5.02
CA PHE A 63 15.70 11.40 -4.49
C PHE A 63 15.57 11.46 -2.96
N THR A 64 16.63 11.87 -2.28
CA THR A 64 16.70 11.97 -0.81
C THR A 64 15.68 12.98 -0.28
N SER A 65 15.60 14.16 -0.90
CA SER A 65 14.64 15.20 -0.53
C SER A 65 13.19 14.72 -0.67
N ASN A 66 12.86 14.03 -1.78
CA ASN A 66 11.53 13.44 -1.97
C ASN A 66 11.25 12.32 -0.96
N TYR A 67 12.22 11.43 -0.70
CA TYR A 67 12.06 10.35 0.28
C TYR A 67 11.79 10.88 1.68
N ILE A 68 12.55 11.88 2.13
CA ILE A 68 12.34 12.54 3.42
C ILE A 68 10.96 13.21 3.45
N SER A 69 10.61 13.97 2.40
CA SER A 69 9.33 14.69 2.36
C SER A 69 8.13 13.73 2.41
N ASP A 70 8.13 12.68 1.60
CA ASP A 70 7.06 11.69 1.56
C ASP A 70 6.99 10.87 2.85
N THR A 71 8.13 10.54 3.46
CA THR A 71 8.20 9.87 4.77
C THR A 71 7.63 10.74 5.87
N LEU A 72 8.00 12.03 5.92
CA LEU A 72 7.44 12.99 6.88
C LEU A 72 5.93 13.17 6.68
N ASN A 73 5.48 13.26 5.42
CA ASN A 73 4.05 13.25 5.12
C ASN A 73 3.39 11.99 5.67
N TYR A 74 3.91 10.81 5.39
CA TYR A 74 3.32 9.57 5.91
C TYR A 74 3.21 9.56 7.43
N ILE A 75 4.31 9.88 8.14
CA ILE A 75 4.34 9.90 9.62
C ILE A 75 3.32 10.90 10.18
N LEU A 76 3.23 12.11 9.62
CA LEU A 76 2.34 13.16 10.10
C LEU A 76 0.85 12.86 9.87
N PHE A 77 0.55 11.86 9.06
CA PHE A 77 -0.81 11.39 8.77
C PHE A 77 -1.20 10.14 9.56
N LEU A 78 -0.30 9.56 10.34
CA LEU A 78 -0.64 8.50 11.28
C LEU A 78 -1.60 9.06 12.34
N THR A 79 -2.81 8.52 12.39
CA THR A 79 -3.82 8.95 13.37
C THR A 79 -3.61 8.31 14.74
N ASN A 80 -2.94 7.15 14.76
CA ASN A 80 -2.70 6.33 15.93
C ASN A 80 -1.32 5.66 15.80
N GLY A 81 -0.62 5.45 16.90
CA GLY A 81 0.68 4.77 16.93
C GLY A 81 1.34 4.89 18.29
N GLU A 82 2.34 4.05 18.54
CA GLU A 82 3.22 4.16 19.71
C GLU A 82 4.54 4.76 19.26
N PHE A 83 5.02 5.76 19.99
CA PHE A 83 6.30 6.40 19.74
C PHE A 83 7.26 6.04 20.87
N ALA A 84 8.44 5.56 20.49
CA ALA A 84 9.56 5.36 21.40
C ALA A 84 10.74 6.20 20.91
N PHE A 85 11.39 6.89 21.84
CA PHE A 85 12.65 7.58 21.58
C PHE A 85 13.77 6.66 22.04
N ASP A 86 14.67 6.32 21.12
CA ASP A 86 15.85 5.52 21.40
C ASP A 86 17.07 6.43 21.17
N GLU A 87 17.80 6.76 22.24
CA GLU A 87 19.03 7.56 22.19
C GLU A 87 20.19 6.71 21.64
N LYS A 88 20.02 6.17 20.43
CA LYS A 88 21.11 5.56 19.69
C LYS A 88 21.93 6.67 19.03
N PRO A 89 23.27 6.54 18.97
CA PRO A 89 24.06 7.43 18.14
C PRO A 89 23.47 7.40 16.73
N LEU A 90 23.27 8.60 16.15
CA LEU A 90 22.86 8.71 14.76
C LEU A 90 23.86 7.87 13.94
N PRO A 91 23.39 7.00 13.04
CA PRO A 91 24.31 6.27 12.18
C PRO A 91 25.24 7.28 11.49
N ASP A 92 26.54 6.99 11.41
CA ASP A 92 27.57 7.81 10.72
C ASP A 92 27.22 8.15 9.25
N VAL A 93 26.16 7.52 8.77
CA VAL A 93 25.53 7.53 7.46
C VAL A 93 24.74 8.79 7.19
N ILE A 94 24.23 9.47 8.22
CA ILE A 94 23.28 10.57 8.03
C ILE A 94 24.04 11.89 7.88
N ASN A 95 24.89 11.97 6.85
CA ASN A 95 25.18 13.25 6.22
C ASN A 95 24.15 13.43 5.10
N PHE A 96 22.90 13.69 5.46
CA PHE A 96 21.97 14.23 4.47
C PHE A 96 22.59 15.51 3.97
N ALA A 97 23.06 15.48 2.72
CA ALA A 97 23.65 16.62 2.07
C ALA A 97 22.63 17.76 2.11
N GLN A 98 23.00 18.81 2.86
CA GLN A 98 22.30 20.05 3.11
C GLN A 98 21.19 20.03 4.20
N PRO A 99 21.23 21.01 5.13
CA PRO A 99 20.12 21.29 6.02
C PRO A 99 18.83 21.54 5.23
N MET A 100 17.81 20.72 5.46
CA MET A 100 16.50 20.89 4.85
C MET A 100 15.63 21.82 5.71
N ASN A 101 15.06 22.87 5.11
CA ASN A 101 14.03 23.66 5.79
C ASN A 101 12.73 22.84 5.88
N LEU A 102 12.39 22.38 7.08
CA LEU A 102 11.18 21.57 7.32
C LEU A 102 9.89 22.39 7.34
N SER A 103 9.96 23.71 7.56
CA SER A 103 8.77 24.56 7.74
C SER A 103 7.79 24.49 6.55
N PRO A 104 8.23 24.60 5.28
CA PRO A 104 7.34 24.45 4.13
C PRO A 104 6.71 23.06 4.04
N ILE A 105 7.45 22.01 4.41
CA ILE A 105 6.96 20.63 4.40
C ILE A 105 5.84 20.48 5.44
N LEU A 106 6.10 20.90 6.68
CA LEU A 106 5.12 20.84 7.78
C LEU A 106 3.84 21.63 7.46
N MET A 107 3.98 22.82 6.87
CA MET A 107 2.83 23.61 6.40
C MET A 107 2.04 22.88 5.30
N GLY A 108 2.76 22.28 4.35
CA GLY A 108 2.20 21.43 3.31
C GLY A 108 1.43 20.24 3.90
N CYS A 109 2.00 19.54 4.88
CA CYS A 109 1.36 18.42 5.57
C CYS A 109 0.04 18.84 6.22
N LYS A 110 0.02 19.96 6.95
CA LYS A 110 -1.20 20.51 7.56
C LYS A 110 -2.27 20.78 6.50
N LYS A 111 -1.90 21.47 5.41
CA LYS A 111 -2.82 21.75 4.29
C LYS A 111 -3.36 20.46 3.68
N ARG A 112 -2.49 19.48 3.40
CA ARG A 112 -2.89 18.17 2.85
C ARG A 112 -3.86 17.45 3.79
N ARG A 113 -3.69 17.55 5.10
CA ARG A 113 -4.58 16.94 6.10
C ARG A 113 -5.97 17.55 6.05
N ASP A 114 -6.02 18.87 5.99
CA ASP A 114 -7.28 19.60 5.88
C ASP A 114 -7.96 19.30 4.53
N GLU A 115 -7.19 19.21 3.43
CA GLU A 115 -7.68 18.76 2.11
C GLU A 115 -8.22 17.33 2.15
N LEU A 116 -7.52 16.39 2.77
CA LEU A 116 -7.96 15.00 2.89
C LEU A 116 -9.26 14.89 3.70
N ALA A 117 -9.42 15.69 4.76
CA ALA A 117 -10.66 15.73 5.53
C ALA A 117 -11.86 16.21 4.70
N VAL A 118 -11.65 17.06 3.69
CA VAL A 118 -12.67 17.44 2.72
C VAL A 118 -12.94 16.32 1.72
N MET A 119 -11.87 15.75 1.14
CA MET A 119 -12.00 14.67 0.14
C MET A 119 -12.72 13.44 0.70
N ALA A 120 -12.45 13.10 1.97
CA ALA A 120 -13.09 12.05 2.73
C ALA A 120 -14.62 12.14 2.81
N LYS A 121 -15.20 13.33 2.71
CA LYS A 121 -16.66 13.51 2.70
C LYS A 121 -17.29 13.00 1.40
N ILE A 122 -16.50 12.91 0.33
CA ILE A 122 -16.95 12.54 -1.02
C ILE A 122 -16.48 11.12 -1.38
N ILE A 123 -15.29 10.75 -0.93
CA ILE A 123 -14.74 9.40 -1.05
C ILE A 123 -14.80 8.75 0.35
N PRO A 124 -15.91 8.06 0.69
CA PRO A 124 -16.16 7.59 2.05
C PRO A 124 -15.25 6.43 2.48
N SER A 125 -14.78 5.62 1.52
CA SER A 125 -13.89 4.48 1.77
C SER A 125 -13.04 4.17 0.54
N LYS A 126 -11.86 3.57 0.77
CA LYS A 126 -10.96 3.12 -0.30
C LYS A 126 -11.41 1.81 -0.97
N ASN A 127 -12.46 1.16 -0.46
CA ASN A 127 -12.99 -0.08 -1.06
C ASN A 127 -13.96 0.20 -2.21
N TYR A 128 -14.31 1.46 -2.45
CA TYR A 128 -15.12 1.85 -3.60
C TYR A 128 -14.36 1.63 -4.90
N VAL A 129 -15.09 1.29 -5.95
CA VAL A 129 -14.55 1.03 -7.29
C VAL A 129 -14.85 2.24 -8.18
N PRO A 130 -13.83 3.03 -8.59
CA PRO A 130 -14.04 4.11 -9.53
C PRO A 130 -14.26 3.56 -10.95
N ILE A 131 -15.20 4.17 -11.68
CA ILE A 131 -15.59 3.78 -13.04
C ILE A 131 -15.69 5.02 -13.92
N ILE A 132 -15.17 4.92 -15.15
CA ILE A 132 -15.27 5.98 -16.16
C ILE A 132 -16.73 6.12 -16.62
N VAL A 133 -17.22 7.35 -16.62
CA VAL A 133 -18.55 7.68 -17.17
C VAL A 133 -18.42 7.85 -18.68
N THR A 134 -19.05 6.96 -19.45
CA THR A 134 -18.96 6.88 -20.91
C THR A 134 -20.03 7.70 -21.63
N ASN A 135 -21.22 7.84 -21.05
CA ASN A 135 -22.29 8.67 -21.61
C ASN A 135 -22.37 10.00 -20.84
N ARG A 136 -21.81 11.06 -21.42
CA ARG A 136 -21.67 12.37 -20.77
C ARG A 136 -22.57 13.38 -21.47
N SER A 137 -23.63 13.83 -20.79
CA SER A 137 -24.63 14.76 -21.33
C SER A 137 -24.66 16.12 -20.61
N GLY A 138 -23.50 16.69 -20.29
CA GLY A 138 -23.42 17.97 -19.56
C GLY A 138 -22.14 18.78 -19.77
N ASN A 139 -22.16 20.04 -19.32
CA ASN A 139 -21.05 21.00 -19.34
C ASN A 139 -19.89 20.51 -18.47
N LEU A 140 -18.93 19.82 -19.09
CA LEU A 140 -17.71 19.35 -18.42
C LEU A 140 -16.79 20.54 -18.11
N ARG A 141 -16.18 20.53 -16.93
CA ARG A 141 -15.00 21.36 -16.71
C ARG A 141 -13.85 20.78 -17.54
N PRO A 142 -13.11 21.62 -18.28
CA PRO A 142 -11.93 21.15 -19.00
C PRO A 142 -10.92 20.56 -18.01
N LEU A 143 -10.47 19.34 -18.29
CA LEU A 143 -9.48 18.64 -17.49
C LEU A 143 -8.12 18.76 -18.16
N SER A 144 -7.18 19.44 -17.49
CA SER A 144 -5.78 19.42 -17.93
C SER A 144 -5.17 18.08 -17.54
N LEU A 145 -5.03 17.20 -18.53
CA LEU A 145 -4.52 15.85 -18.33
C LEU A 145 -2.99 15.85 -18.43
N THR A 146 -2.33 16.03 -17.29
CA THR A 146 -0.89 15.79 -17.20
C THR A 146 -0.59 14.28 -17.32
N PRO A 147 0.63 13.88 -17.69
CA PRO A 147 1.00 12.46 -17.74
C PRO A 147 0.73 11.70 -16.43
N ALA A 148 0.96 12.34 -15.27
CA ALA A 148 0.67 11.76 -13.96
C ALA A 148 -0.84 11.52 -13.74
N ILE A 149 -1.70 12.44 -14.20
CA ILE A 149 -3.15 12.26 -14.12
C ILE A 149 -3.60 11.14 -15.06
N TRP A 150 -3.02 11.06 -16.26
CA TRP A 150 -3.27 9.97 -17.20
C TRP A 150 -2.91 8.60 -16.62
N ASN A 151 -1.77 8.48 -15.93
CA ASN A 151 -1.37 7.24 -15.26
C ASN A 151 -2.44 6.78 -14.26
N VAL A 152 -2.91 7.68 -13.40
CA VAL A 152 -3.98 7.36 -12.44
C VAL A 152 -5.28 6.99 -13.15
N LEU A 153 -5.67 7.76 -14.17
CA LEU A 153 -6.92 7.51 -14.91
C LEU A 153 -6.89 6.18 -15.66
N SER A 154 -5.73 5.75 -16.17
CA SER A 154 -5.57 4.46 -16.86
C SER A 154 -5.82 3.24 -15.97
N LEU A 155 -5.65 3.41 -14.65
CA LEU A 155 -5.96 2.39 -13.64
C LEU A 155 -7.46 2.34 -13.31
N VAL A 156 -8.24 3.34 -13.72
CA VAL A 156 -9.70 3.40 -13.49
C VAL A 156 -10.41 2.62 -14.60
N ASN A 157 -10.43 1.30 -14.48
CA ASN A 157 -11.08 0.41 -15.45
C ASN A 157 -12.40 -0.20 -14.94
N GLY A 158 -12.81 0.14 -13.72
CA GLY A 158 -14.01 -0.41 -13.07
C GLY A 158 -13.87 -1.81 -12.48
N LYS A 159 -12.65 -2.29 -12.26
CA LYS A 159 -12.36 -3.55 -11.57
C LYS A 159 -11.64 -3.32 -10.26
N GLU A 160 -10.63 -2.45 -10.25
CA GLU A 160 -9.84 -2.17 -9.05
C GLU A 160 -10.53 -1.17 -8.13
N ASN A 161 -10.51 -1.43 -6.82
CA ASN A 161 -10.91 -0.46 -5.82
C ASN A 161 -9.81 0.60 -5.62
N ILE A 162 -10.11 1.68 -4.88
CA ILE A 162 -9.15 2.77 -4.65
C ILE A 162 -7.89 2.27 -3.94
N ASN A 163 -8.00 1.34 -2.99
CA ASN A 163 -6.84 0.71 -2.33
C ASN A 163 -5.90 0.04 -3.36
N GLN A 164 -6.46 -0.71 -4.30
CA GLN A 164 -5.70 -1.36 -5.36
C GLN A 164 -5.08 -0.35 -6.33
N ILE A 165 -5.81 0.72 -6.67
CA ILE A 165 -5.26 1.80 -7.51
C ILE A 165 -4.10 2.50 -6.81
N LEU A 166 -4.19 2.74 -5.50
CA LEU A 166 -3.08 3.31 -4.71
C LEU A 166 -1.85 2.41 -4.73
N ALA A 167 -2.03 1.08 -4.66
CA ALA A 167 -0.95 0.10 -4.70
C ALA A 167 -0.33 -0.08 -6.10
N LEU A 168 -1.14 0.06 -7.16
CA LEU A 168 -0.68 -0.06 -8.55
C LEU A 168 -0.05 1.24 -9.08
N SER A 169 -0.43 2.39 -8.51
CA SER A 169 0.08 3.69 -8.93
C SER A 169 1.52 3.92 -8.46
N VAL A 170 2.34 4.42 -9.38
CA VAL A 170 3.69 4.94 -9.09
C VAL A 170 3.66 6.31 -8.41
N GLU A 171 2.50 6.98 -8.42
CA GLU A 171 2.32 8.26 -7.74
C GLU A 171 2.08 8.08 -6.23
N ASN A 172 2.43 9.11 -5.45
CA ASN A 172 2.14 9.11 -4.03
C ASN A 172 0.63 9.07 -3.76
N ASP A 173 0.25 8.45 -2.65
CA ASP A 173 -1.15 8.15 -2.33
C ASP A 173 -2.03 9.41 -2.28
N PHE A 174 -1.51 10.51 -1.73
CA PHE A 174 -2.23 11.79 -1.67
C PHE A 174 -2.54 12.32 -3.09
N PHE A 175 -1.58 12.26 -4.00
CA PHE A 175 -1.77 12.68 -5.39
C PHE A 175 -2.84 11.83 -6.09
N VAL A 176 -2.77 10.52 -5.94
CA VAL A 176 -3.76 9.59 -6.49
C VAL A 176 -5.16 9.92 -5.96
N PHE A 177 -5.28 10.07 -4.63
CA PHE A 177 -6.56 10.35 -3.98
C PHE A 177 -7.15 11.69 -4.42
N LYS A 178 -6.32 12.74 -4.47
CA LYS A 178 -6.71 14.07 -4.97
C LYS A 178 -7.12 14.03 -6.44
N THR A 179 -6.44 13.23 -7.26
CA THR A 179 -6.77 13.05 -8.67
C THR A 179 -8.14 12.39 -8.82
N LEU A 180 -8.38 11.28 -8.12
CA LEU A 180 -9.69 10.61 -8.10
C LEU A 180 -10.80 11.54 -7.62
N TYR A 181 -10.55 12.31 -6.56
CA TYR A 181 -11.50 13.31 -6.07
C TYR A 181 -11.85 14.36 -7.13
N ASN A 182 -10.84 14.93 -7.81
CA ASN A 182 -11.07 15.95 -8.84
C ASN A 182 -11.82 15.38 -10.06
N LEU A 183 -11.49 14.15 -10.47
CA LEU A 183 -12.17 13.44 -11.54
C LEU A 183 -13.64 13.18 -11.20
N LEU A 184 -13.92 12.78 -9.95
CA LEU A 184 -15.27 12.54 -9.44
C LEU A 184 -16.09 13.83 -9.39
N GLN A 185 -15.53 14.91 -8.85
CA GLN A 185 -16.15 16.23 -8.80
C GLN A 185 -16.44 16.82 -10.19
N SER A 186 -15.62 16.46 -11.17
CA SER A 186 -15.75 16.92 -12.55
C SER A 186 -16.64 16.01 -13.40
N GLY A 187 -17.16 14.91 -12.83
CA GLY A 187 -18.07 13.97 -13.50
C GLY A 187 -17.39 13.02 -14.51
N TYR A 188 -16.06 12.94 -14.53
CA TYR A 188 -15.33 12.02 -15.42
C TYR A 188 -15.43 10.57 -14.94
N ILE A 189 -15.52 10.38 -13.62
CA ILE A 189 -15.67 9.09 -12.98
C ILE A 189 -16.83 9.13 -11.99
N LYS A 190 -17.38 7.97 -11.66
CA LYS A 190 -18.30 7.74 -10.54
C LYS A 190 -17.71 6.66 -9.62
N LEU A 191 -18.16 6.60 -8.37
CA LEU A 191 -17.81 5.52 -7.45
C LEU A 191 -18.95 4.51 -7.38
N GLU A 192 -18.65 3.24 -7.58
CA GLU A 192 -19.55 2.14 -7.24
C GLU A 192 -19.16 1.57 -5.87
N PRO A 193 -20.15 1.13 -5.07
CA PRO A 193 -19.88 0.50 -3.79
C PRO A 193 -18.97 -0.72 -3.98
N PRO A 194 -18.25 -1.14 -2.92
CA PRO A 194 -17.39 -2.31 -2.97
C PRO A 194 -18.17 -3.50 -3.55
N ARG A 195 -17.67 -4.10 -4.64
CA ARG A 195 -18.23 -5.37 -5.12
C ARG A 195 -18.04 -6.38 -4.00
N ASN A 196 -19.11 -7.06 -3.61
CA ASN A 196 -19.20 -7.95 -2.43
C ASN A 196 -17.88 -8.72 -2.16
N GLU A 197 -16.98 -8.12 -1.36
CA GLU A 197 -15.64 -8.67 -1.06
C GLU A 197 -15.78 -9.98 -0.28
N THR A 198 -16.92 -10.17 0.39
CA THR A 198 -17.36 -11.41 1.05
C THR A 198 -17.34 -12.63 0.13
N ALA A 199 -17.70 -12.48 -1.16
CA ALA A 199 -17.67 -13.59 -2.11
C ALA A 199 -16.23 -14.03 -2.42
N LYS A 200 -15.32 -13.07 -2.63
CA LYS A 200 -13.90 -13.34 -2.91
C LYS A 200 -13.17 -13.88 -1.66
N VAL A 201 -13.50 -13.36 -0.49
CA VAL A 201 -13.01 -13.89 0.80
C VAL A 201 -13.49 -15.32 0.98
N TYR A 202 -14.76 -15.61 0.70
CA TYR A 202 -15.30 -16.98 0.77
C TYR A 202 -14.60 -17.94 -0.20
N ASP A 203 -14.30 -17.50 -1.43
CA ASP A 203 -13.57 -18.30 -2.42
C ASP A 203 -12.12 -18.59 -1.99
N ILE A 204 -11.45 -17.61 -1.37
CA ILE A 204 -10.09 -17.79 -0.86
C ILE A 204 -10.09 -18.69 0.39
N VAL A 205 -11.01 -18.47 1.33
CA VAL A 205 -11.18 -19.29 2.54
C VAL A 205 -11.48 -20.74 2.16
N SER A 206 -12.38 -20.96 1.21
CA SER A 206 -12.71 -22.32 0.73
C SER A 206 -11.51 -22.97 0.04
N SER A 207 -10.69 -22.21 -0.69
CA SER A 207 -9.44 -22.70 -1.29
C SER A 207 -8.41 -23.11 -0.23
N ILE A 208 -8.21 -22.31 0.82
CA ILE A 208 -7.31 -22.66 1.93
C ILE A 208 -7.82 -23.90 2.68
N LYS A 209 -9.12 -23.95 3.00
CA LYS A 209 -9.76 -25.12 3.65
C LYS A 209 -9.62 -26.39 2.81
N LYS A 210 -9.74 -26.28 1.49
CA LYS A 210 -9.53 -27.40 0.56
C LYS A 210 -8.09 -27.91 0.61
N ILE A 211 -7.10 -27.02 0.52
CA ILE A 211 -5.67 -27.38 0.60
C ILE A 211 -5.37 -28.09 1.93
N LEU A 212 -5.90 -27.58 3.04
CA LEU A 212 -5.74 -28.19 4.37
C LEU A 212 -6.36 -29.58 4.46
N ARG A 213 -7.59 -29.76 3.94
CA ARG A 213 -8.26 -31.07 3.94
C ARG A 213 -7.55 -32.08 3.04
N GLU A 214 -7.02 -31.66 1.90
CA GLU A 214 -6.20 -32.49 1.01
C GLU A 214 -4.89 -32.98 1.66
N GLN A 215 -4.39 -32.30 2.70
CA GLN A 215 -3.12 -32.65 3.36
C GLN A 215 -3.31 -33.35 4.70
N LEU A 216 -4.25 -32.85 5.50
CA LEU A 216 -4.42 -33.28 6.88
C LEU A 216 -5.62 -34.21 7.07
N GLY A 217 -6.44 -34.40 6.03
CA GLY A 217 -7.66 -35.21 6.13
C GLY A 217 -8.55 -34.73 7.28
N SER A 218 -8.97 -35.66 8.14
CA SER A 218 -9.79 -35.37 9.32
C SER A 218 -9.08 -34.58 10.43
N LYS A 219 -7.75 -34.42 10.36
CA LYS A 219 -7.00 -33.58 11.31
C LYS A 219 -7.13 -32.08 11.00
N ALA A 220 -7.55 -31.72 9.77
CA ALA A 220 -7.73 -30.33 9.36
C ALA A 220 -8.73 -29.58 10.27
N ASP A 221 -9.80 -30.25 10.69
CA ASP A 221 -10.84 -29.63 11.54
C ASP A 221 -10.38 -29.42 13.00
N LYS A 222 -9.20 -29.94 13.38
CA LYS A 222 -8.59 -29.77 14.71
C LYS A 222 -7.49 -28.71 14.74
N VAL A 223 -7.14 -28.10 13.61
CA VAL A 223 -6.12 -27.06 13.54
C VAL A 223 -6.69 -25.80 14.23
N PRO A 224 -5.96 -25.18 15.17
CA PRO A 224 -6.45 -24.04 15.94
C PRO A 224 -6.36 -22.73 15.13
N VAL A 225 -6.98 -22.69 13.96
CA VAL A 225 -7.06 -21.51 13.08
C VAL A 225 -8.51 -21.09 12.95
N ASP A 226 -8.86 -19.90 13.42
CA ASP A 226 -10.21 -19.36 13.30
C ASP A 226 -10.43 -18.67 11.94
N PHE A 227 -10.77 -19.47 10.93
CA PHE A 227 -11.10 -18.94 9.60
C PHE A 227 -12.34 -18.02 9.58
N ASN A 228 -13.15 -17.98 10.63
CA ASN A 228 -14.29 -17.04 10.70
C ASN A 228 -13.83 -15.60 10.88
N GLY A 229 -12.61 -15.38 11.38
CA GLY A 229 -11.97 -14.06 11.44
C GLY A 229 -11.75 -13.45 10.05
N LEU A 230 -11.56 -14.27 9.01
CA LEU A 230 -11.36 -13.80 7.63
C LEU A 230 -12.63 -13.16 7.04
N ASN A 231 -13.81 -13.62 7.46
CA ASN A 231 -15.10 -13.12 6.98
C ASN A 231 -15.50 -11.75 7.59
N LYS A 232 -14.81 -11.30 8.64
CA LYS A 232 -15.14 -10.05 9.36
C LYS A 232 -14.61 -8.80 8.67
N GLY A 233 -13.72 -8.94 7.68
CA GLY A 233 -13.22 -7.84 6.88
C GLY A 233 -12.33 -6.84 7.63
N ASP A 234 -11.87 -7.17 8.84
CA ASP A 234 -10.97 -6.34 9.64
C ASP A 234 -9.52 -6.81 9.53
N LYS A 235 -8.61 -5.87 9.26
CA LYS A 235 -7.17 -6.11 9.07
C LYS A 235 -6.55 -6.87 10.26
N GLN A 236 -7.02 -6.63 11.48
CA GLN A 236 -6.49 -7.23 12.70
C GLN A 236 -6.84 -8.72 12.82
N SER A 237 -8.07 -9.12 12.46
CA SER A 237 -8.44 -10.54 12.37
C SER A 237 -7.71 -11.25 11.23
N LEU A 238 -7.48 -10.59 10.08
CA LEU A 238 -6.67 -11.16 8.99
C LEU A 238 -5.22 -11.45 9.42
N ILE A 239 -4.59 -10.50 10.09
CA ILE A 239 -3.22 -10.66 10.60
C ILE A 239 -3.15 -11.82 11.58
N LYS A 240 -4.12 -11.90 12.51
CA LYS A 240 -4.19 -13.01 13.48
C LYS A 240 -4.33 -14.37 12.79
N VAL A 241 -5.22 -14.49 11.79
CA VAL A 241 -5.40 -15.74 11.05
C VAL A 241 -4.14 -16.10 10.24
N THR A 242 -3.47 -15.11 9.67
CA THR A 242 -2.19 -15.32 8.96
C THR A 242 -1.14 -15.89 9.91
N GLN A 243 -0.98 -15.30 11.09
CA GLN A 243 -0.07 -15.79 12.12
C GLN A 243 -0.42 -17.19 12.62
N ASP A 244 -1.72 -17.50 12.79
CA ASP A 244 -2.15 -18.84 13.20
C ASP A 244 -1.86 -19.88 12.10
N ILE A 245 -2.00 -19.53 10.82
CA ILE A 245 -1.63 -20.39 9.69
C ILE A 245 -0.11 -20.61 9.67
N GLU A 246 0.70 -19.56 9.77
CA GLU A 246 2.16 -19.67 9.81
C GLU A 246 2.61 -20.58 10.98
N ARG A 247 1.96 -20.44 12.13
CA ARG A 247 2.32 -21.17 13.35
C ARG A 247 1.89 -22.64 13.33
N TYR A 248 0.68 -22.92 12.83
CA TYR A 248 0.05 -24.23 13.01
C TYR A 248 -0.17 -25.02 11.72
N VAL A 249 -0.10 -24.39 10.55
CA VAL A 249 -0.36 -25.05 9.26
C VAL A 249 0.94 -25.38 8.54
N TYR A 250 1.91 -24.46 8.52
CA TYR A 250 3.15 -24.63 7.75
C TYR A 250 4.03 -25.78 8.26
N MET A 251 3.83 -26.20 9.51
CA MET A 251 4.48 -27.40 10.05
C MET A 251 3.98 -28.72 9.43
N PHE A 252 2.87 -28.71 8.70
CA PHE A 252 2.20 -29.94 8.24
C PHE A 252 1.88 -29.98 6.74
N ILE A 253 2.35 -29.00 5.96
CA ILE A 253 2.10 -28.93 4.51
C ILE A 253 3.42 -28.79 3.75
N ASP A 254 3.44 -29.23 2.49
CA ASP A 254 4.61 -29.06 1.63
C ASP A 254 4.85 -27.59 1.25
N ASP A 255 6.11 -27.24 0.92
CA ASP A 255 6.54 -25.88 0.59
C ASP A 255 5.77 -25.26 -0.58
N LYS A 256 5.32 -26.07 -1.56
CA LYS A 256 4.57 -25.57 -2.72
C LYS A 256 3.16 -25.14 -2.31
N LYS A 257 2.52 -25.88 -1.41
CA LYS A 257 1.21 -25.55 -0.86
C LYS A 257 1.30 -24.40 0.14
N ALA A 258 2.37 -24.32 0.94
CA ALA A 258 2.64 -23.17 1.79
C ALA A 258 2.76 -21.88 0.97
N ALA A 259 3.56 -21.88 -0.09
CA ALA A 259 3.69 -20.73 -1.00
C ALA A 259 2.36 -20.34 -1.66
N LYS A 260 1.48 -21.32 -1.96
CA LYS A 260 0.14 -21.05 -2.51
C LYS A 260 -0.79 -20.43 -1.45
N ILE A 261 -0.69 -20.85 -0.19
CA ILE A 261 -1.44 -20.23 0.91
C ILE A 261 -0.93 -18.81 1.18
N ASP A 262 0.38 -18.58 1.18
CA ASP A 262 0.98 -17.24 1.31
C ASP A 262 0.48 -16.29 0.23
N TYR A 263 0.44 -16.76 -1.02
CA TYR A 263 -0.08 -15.97 -2.14
C TYR A 263 -1.55 -15.55 -1.91
N LEU A 264 -2.39 -16.48 -1.45
CA LEU A 264 -3.80 -16.24 -1.17
C LEU A 264 -4.01 -15.29 0.02
N LEU A 265 -3.25 -15.45 1.10
CA LEU A 265 -3.29 -14.57 2.26
C LEU A 265 -2.81 -13.15 1.91
N LYS A 266 -1.76 -13.04 1.09
CA LYS A 266 -1.29 -11.75 0.58
C LYS A 266 -2.35 -11.07 -0.29
N GLN A 267 -3.06 -11.82 -1.12
CA GLN A 267 -4.18 -11.29 -1.91
C GLN A 267 -5.31 -10.76 -1.04
N LEU A 268 -5.61 -11.42 0.09
CA LEU A 268 -6.59 -10.95 1.07
C LEU A 268 -6.12 -9.67 1.78
N LEU A 269 -4.88 -9.65 2.27
CA LEU A 269 -4.29 -8.47 2.93
C LEU A 269 -4.22 -7.26 2.01
N MET A 270 -4.04 -7.46 0.70
CA MET A 270 -4.08 -6.38 -0.30
C MET A 270 -5.49 -5.91 -0.66
N SER A 271 -6.53 -6.65 -0.30
CA SER A 271 -7.93 -6.34 -0.64
C SER A 271 -8.69 -5.55 0.43
N ILE A 272 -8.15 -5.47 1.65
CA ILE A 272 -8.70 -4.74 2.81
C ILE A 272 -7.89 -3.46 3.04
#